data_AF-A0A7L2Y7C5-F1
#
_entry.id   AF-A0A7L2Y7C5-F1
#
_cell.length_a   1.000
_cell.length_b   1.000
_cell.length_c   1.000
_cell.angle_alpha   90.00
_cell.angle_beta   90.00
_cell.angle_gamma   90.00
#
_symmetry.space_group_name_H-M   'P 1'
#
loop_
_entity.id
_entity.type
_entity.pdbx_description
1 polymer ?
#
loop_
_entity_poly.entity_id
_entity_poly.type
_entity_poly.pdbx_seq_one_letter_code
_entity_poly.pdbx_strand_id
1 'polypeptide(L)'
;VAGLGNYGLRGTRHNVGMEVLDRLARQLAVAKGWQMDKRCCADVALATAHGLELVLLKPRRFMNLNGLSVASAAEIYNFGPEDIYLVHDDLDKALGKVAIKLGGSAR
;
A
#
# COMPACT_ATOMS: atom_id res chain seq x y z
N VAL A 1 2.11 4.36 -3.60
CA VAL A 1 1.22 3.16 -3.63
C VAL A 1 1.25 2.47 -2.28
N ALA A 2 0.12 2.38 -1.59
CA ALA A 2 -0.01 1.74 -0.28
C ALA A 2 -0.84 0.45 -0.36
N GLY A 3 -0.29 -0.65 0.16
CA GLY A 3 -1.01 -1.92 0.31
C GLY A 3 -1.56 -2.05 1.71
N LEU A 4 -2.90 -2.04 1.83
CA LEU A 4 -3.58 -2.08 3.10
C LEU A 4 -3.65 -3.52 3.65
N GLY A 5 -3.66 -3.63 4.98
CA GLY A 5 -3.72 -4.91 5.67
C GLY A 5 -3.45 -4.85 7.17
N ASN A 6 -3.43 -6.01 7.80
CA ASN A 6 -3.02 -6.15 9.20
C ASN A 6 -1.57 -6.62 9.28
N TYR A 7 -0.71 -5.79 9.87
CA TYR A 7 0.66 -6.20 10.15
C TYR A 7 0.72 -7.44 11.06
N GLY A 8 1.49 -8.45 10.67
CA GLY A 8 1.63 -9.70 11.41
C GLY A 8 0.58 -10.78 11.09
N LEU A 9 -0.53 -10.45 10.40
CA LEU A 9 -1.58 -11.42 10.05
C LEU A 9 -1.55 -11.78 8.56
N ARG A 10 -0.61 -12.66 8.18
CA ARG A 10 -0.43 -13.08 6.77
C ARG A 10 -1.51 -14.05 6.30
N GLY A 11 -1.78 -14.06 4.98
CA GLY A 11 -2.66 -15.06 4.34
C GLY A 11 -4.16 -14.86 4.57
N THR A 12 -4.57 -13.68 5.05
CA THR A 12 -5.99 -13.33 5.18
C THR A 12 -6.44 -12.50 3.99
N ARG A 13 -7.75 -12.54 3.65
CA ARG A 13 -8.32 -11.72 2.56
C ARG A 13 -8.02 -10.23 2.75
N HIS A 14 -8.05 -9.78 3.99
CA HIS A 14 -7.79 -8.39 4.36
C HIS A 14 -6.34 -7.94 4.15
N ASN A 15 -5.42 -8.87 3.91
CA ASN A 15 -4.01 -8.60 3.64
C ASN A 15 -3.67 -8.64 2.14
N VAL A 16 -4.65 -8.81 1.26
CA VAL A 16 -4.42 -8.87 -0.19
C VAL A 16 -3.69 -7.63 -0.72
N GLY A 17 -3.95 -6.45 -0.16
CA GLY A 17 -3.25 -5.21 -0.52
C GLY A 17 -1.74 -5.30 -0.28
N MET A 18 -1.32 -5.84 0.87
CA MET A 18 0.09 -6.07 1.18
C MET A 18 0.72 -7.13 0.27
N GLU A 19 -0.02 -8.18 -0.08
CA GLU A 19 0.46 -9.25 -0.98
C GLU A 19 0.66 -8.75 -2.42
N VAL A 20 -0.25 -7.89 -2.89
CA VAL A 20 -0.10 -7.20 -4.19
C VAL A 20 1.17 -6.35 -4.19
N LEU A 21 1.46 -5.61 -3.12
CA LEU A 21 2.67 -4.81 -2.99
C LEU A 21 3.94 -5.67 -2.98
N ASP A 22 3.92 -6.84 -2.34
CA ASP A 22 5.03 -7.80 -2.41
C ASP A 22 5.25 -8.34 -3.84
N ARG A 23 4.18 -8.55 -4.60
CA ARG A 23 4.28 -8.95 -6.02
C ARG A 23 4.80 -7.80 -6.88
N LEU A 24 4.30 -6.59 -6.69
CA LEU A 24 4.70 -5.39 -7.41
C LEU A 24 6.18 -5.06 -7.17
N ALA A 25 6.63 -5.08 -5.91
CA ALA A 25 8.04 -4.87 -5.57
C ALA A 25 8.97 -5.89 -6.25
N ARG A 26 8.52 -7.14 -6.44
CA ARG A 26 9.27 -8.15 -7.21
C ARG A 26 9.31 -7.84 -8.70
N GLN A 27 8.21 -7.38 -9.28
CA GLN A 27 8.17 -6.97 -10.70
C GLN A 27 9.08 -5.76 -10.97
N LEU A 28 9.15 -4.84 -10.01
CA LEU A 28 10.00 -3.65 -10.07
C LEU A 28 11.45 -3.92 -9.62
N ALA A 29 11.83 -5.17 -9.34
CA ALA A 29 13.16 -5.56 -8.86
C ALA A 29 13.63 -4.89 -7.55
N VAL A 30 12.70 -4.39 -6.72
CA VAL A 30 12.99 -3.71 -5.43
C VAL A 30 12.55 -4.51 -4.20
N ALA A 31 12.20 -5.79 -4.36
CA ALA A 31 11.69 -6.62 -3.27
C ALA A 31 12.67 -6.79 -2.09
N LYS A 32 13.97 -6.62 -2.29
CA LYS A 32 14.97 -6.62 -1.23
C LYS A 32 15.15 -5.25 -0.56
N GLY A 33 14.54 -4.20 -1.12
CA GLY A 33 14.65 -2.81 -0.70
C GLY A 33 13.61 -2.38 0.33
N TRP A 34 12.77 -3.29 0.84
CA TRP A 34 11.87 -2.98 1.95
C TRP A 34 12.68 -2.61 3.20
N GLN A 35 12.44 -1.40 3.71
CA GLN A 35 13.03 -0.89 4.94
C GLN A 35 11.94 -0.37 5.86
N MET A 36 12.10 -0.58 7.17
CA MET A 36 11.17 -0.03 8.13
C MET A 36 11.43 1.48 8.30
N ASP A 37 10.44 2.30 7.99
CA ASP A 37 10.43 3.72 8.32
C ASP A 37 9.57 3.97 9.57
N LYS A 38 10.22 4.36 10.66
CA LYS A 38 9.56 4.60 11.94
C LYS A 38 8.69 5.86 11.92
N ARG A 39 8.97 6.83 11.04
CA ARG A 39 8.25 8.11 10.97
C ARG A 39 6.81 7.92 10.50
N CYS A 40 6.58 6.98 9.59
CA CYS A 40 5.24 6.60 9.13
C CYS A 40 4.77 5.22 9.65
N CYS A 41 5.58 4.55 10.48
CA CYS A 41 5.28 3.22 11.02
C CYS A 41 4.90 2.23 9.89
N ALA A 42 5.75 2.13 8.87
CA ALA A 42 5.51 1.29 7.70
C ALA A 42 6.80 0.64 7.19
N ASP A 43 6.68 -0.48 6.47
CA ASP A 43 7.74 -0.92 5.58
C ASP A 43 7.62 -0.14 4.26
N VAL A 44 8.72 0.41 3.78
CA VAL A 44 8.80 1.25 2.57
C VAL A 44 9.84 0.70 1.61
N ALA A 45 9.52 0.71 0.32
CA ALA A 45 10.49 0.46 -0.75
C ALA A 45 10.35 1.55 -1.82
N LEU A 46 11.48 2.06 -2.31
CA LEU A 46 11.52 3.01 -3.42
C LEU A 46 11.72 2.26 -4.73
N ALA A 47 11.02 2.67 -5.78
CA ALA A 47 11.17 2.12 -7.11
C ALA A 47 11.10 3.23 -8.17
N THR A 48 11.56 2.90 -9.37
CA THR A 48 11.38 3.74 -10.56
C THR A 48 10.68 2.92 -11.62
N ALA A 49 9.61 3.45 -12.20
CA ALA A 49 8.89 2.82 -13.31
C ALA A 49 8.46 3.88 -14.32
N HIS A 50 8.78 3.66 -15.60
CA HIS A 50 8.42 4.59 -16.68
C HIS A 50 8.84 6.06 -16.42
N GLY A 51 9.97 6.28 -15.76
CA GLY A 51 10.47 7.62 -15.41
C GLY A 51 9.81 8.26 -14.18
N LEU A 52 8.88 7.56 -13.50
CA LEU A 52 8.26 8.00 -12.27
C LEU A 52 8.93 7.36 -11.05
N GLU A 53 9.16 8.16 -10.02
CA GLU A 53 9.54 7.67 -8.71
C GLU A 53 8.30 7.17 -7.97
N LEU A 54 8.41 5.97 -7.40
CA LEU A 54 7.32 5.30 -6.71
C LEU A 54 7.75 5.00 -5.27
N VAL A 55 6.89 5.36 -4.33
CA VAL A 55 6.97 4.90 -2.94
C VAL A 55 5.98 3.77 -2.77
N LEU A 56 6.48 2.57 -2.49
CA LEU A 56 5.69 1.42 -2.07
C LEU A 56 5.62 1.40 -0.55
N LEU A 57 4.42 1.26 0.01
CA LEU A 57 4.19 1.38 1.45
C LEU A 57 3.31 0.24 1.97
N LYS A 58 3.73 -0.41 3.06
CA LYS A 58 2.93 -1.39 3.81
C LYS A 58 2.88 -0.98 5.29
N PRO A 59 1.72 -0.51 5.79
CA PRO A 59 1.60 -0.08 7.19
C PRO A 59 1.95 -1.20 8.17
N ARG A 60 2.73 -0.88 9.20
CA ARG A 60 3.03 -1.79 10.32
C ARG A 60 2.01 -1.61 11.45
N ARG A 61 0.73 -1.53 11.08
CA ARG A 61 -0.41 -1.30 11.99
C ARG A 61 -1.56 -2.25 11.65
N PHE A 62 -2.55 -2.32 12.54
CA PHE A 62 -3.84 -2.93 12.22
C PHE A 62 -4.61 -2.09 11.19
N MET A 63 -5.50 -2.73 10.43
CA MET A 63 -6.19 -2.12 9.29
C MET A 63 -6.86 -0.79 9.65
N ASN A 64 -7.56 -0.77 10.78
CA ASN A 64 -8.28 0.42 11.27
C ASN A 64 -7.37 1.63 11.53
N LEU A 65 -6.04 1.44 11.60
CA LEU A 65 -5.04 2.49 11.80
C LEU A 65 -4.10 2.69 10.61
N ASN A 66 -4.32 2.00 9.48
CA ASN A 66 -3.48 2.12 8.28
C ASN A 66 -3.46 3.56 7.74
N GLY A 67 -4.59 4.29 7.86
CA GLY A 67 -4.71 5.69 7.43
C GLY A 67 -3.67 6.62 8.07
N LEU A 68 -3.29 6.38 9.33
CA LEU A 68 -2.24 7.17 9.99
C LEU A 68 -0.88 7.00 9.31
N SER A 69 -0.54 5.75 8.93
CA SER A 69 0.70 5.46 8.22
C SER A 69 0.73 6.05 6.82
N VAL A 70 -0.40 6.00 6.11
CA VAL A 70 -0.52 6.60 4.77
C VAL A 70 -0.40 8.12 4.85
N ALA A 71 -1.11 8.77 5.78
CA ALA A 71 -1.07 10.22 5.96
C ALA A 71 0.33 10.72 6.31
N SER A 72 1.01 10.09 7.29
CA SER A 72 2.39 10.47 7.64
C SER A 72 3.36 10.27 6.48
N ALA A 73 3.19 9.23 5.66
CA ALA A 73 4.02 9.06 4.47
C ALA A 73 3.74 10.13 3.41
N ALA A 74 2.47 10.49 3.19
CA ALA A 74 2.12 11.58 2.28
C ALA A 74 2.79 12.90 2.69
N GLU A 75 2.83 13.22 3.98
CA GLU A 75 3.54 14.39 4.50
C GLU A 75 5.07 14.29 4.29
N ILE A 76 5.68 13.14 4.62
CA ILE A 76 7.14 12.93 4.49
C ILE A 76 7.62 13.07 3.04
N TYR A 77 6.83 12.56 2.09
CA TYR A 77 7.17 12.55 0.67
C TYR A 77 6.50 13.69 -0.13
N ASN A 78 5.78 14.59 0.55
CA ASN A 78 5.08 15.73 -0.04
C ASN A 78 4.12 15.33 -1.18
N PHE A 79 3.32 14.29 -0.96
CA PHE A 79 2.31 13.79 -1.90
C PHE A 79 0.93 14.37 -1.61
N GLY A 80 0.21 14.75 -2.67
CA GLY A 80 -1.21 15.03 -2.61
C GLY A 80 -2.05 13.74 -2.63
N PRO A 81 -3.35 13.80 -2.26
CA PRO A 81 -4.25 12.64 -2.37
C PRO A 81 -4.30 12.02 -3.77
N GLU A 82 -4.13 12.83 -4.81
CA GLU A 82 -4.09 12.44 -6.23
C GLU A 82 -2.88 11.54 -6.59
N ASP A 83 -1.81 11.61 -5.81
CA ASP A 83 -0.60 10.81 -6.00
C ASP A 83 -0.70 9.43 -5.30
N ILE A 84 -1.76 9.21 -4.51
CA ILE A 84 -1.89 8.07 -3.63
C ILE A 84 -2.83 7.02 -4.20
N TYR A 85 -2.26 5.86 -4.52
CA TYR A 85 -3.01 4.65 -4.81
C TYR A 85 -3.10 3.77 -3.57
N LEU A 86 -4.33 3.43 -3.17
CA LEU A 86 -4.62 2.45 -2.12
C LEU A 86 -4.99 1.10 -2.76
N VAL A 87 -4.40 0.02 -2.29
CA VAL A 87 -4.71 -1.35 -2.71
C VAL A 87 -5.29 -2.10 -1.52
N HIS A 88 -6.51 -2.60 -1.64
CA HIS A 88 -7.24 -3.29 -0.58
C HIS A 88 -8.22 -4.35 -1.14
N ASP A 89 -8.79 -5.17 -0.25
CA ASP A 89 -9.88 -6.10 -0.58
C ASP A 89 -11.22 -5.37 -0.71
N ASP A 90 -12.09 -5.88 -1.58
CA ASP A 90 -13.42 -5.34 -1.84
C ASP A 90 -14.46 -6.46 -1.65
N LEU A 91 -15.35 -6.29 -0.67
CA LEU A 91 -16.37 -7.29 -0.31
C LEU A 91 -17.49 -7.39 -1.34
N ASP A 92 -17.72 -6.34 -2.13
CA ASP A 92 -18.81 -6.28 -3.12
C ASP A 92 -18.42 -6.93 -4.44
N LYS A 93 -17.15 -7.32 -4.60
CA LYS A 93 -16.64 -7.93 -5.83
C LYS A 93 -16.47 -9.43 -5.68
N ALA A 94 -16.87 -10.15 -6.72
CA ALA A 94 -16.55 -11.57 -6.85
C ALA A 94 -15.03 -11.80 -6.87
N LEU A 95 -14.59 -12.93 -6.33
CA LEU A 95 -13.17 -13.30 -6.29
C LEU A 95 -12.53 -13.24 -7.69
N GLY A 96 -11.34 -12.66 -7.77
CA GLY A 96 -10.60 -12.48 -9.02
C GLY A 96 -11.02 -11.26 -9.84
N LYS A 97 -12.02 -10.50 -9.41
CA LYS A 97 -12.36 -9.20 -10.02
C LYS A 97 -11.55 -8.08 -9.37
N VAL A 98 -11.06 -7.18 -10.22
CA VAL A 98 -10.28 -5.99 -9.83
C VAL A 98 -10.90 -4.79 -10.52
N ALA A 99 -10.94 -3.65 -9.83
CA ALA A 99 -11.34 -2.37 -10.39
C ALA A 99 -10.41 -1.26 -9.88
N ILE A 100 -10.32 -0.18 -10.65
CA ILE A 100 -9.65 1.06 -10.24
C ILE A 100 -10.75 2.13 -10.12
N LYS A 101 -10.70 2.90 -9.04
CA LYS A 101 -11.66 3.95 -8.75
C LYS A 101 -10.94 5.18 -8.19
N LEU A 102 -11.38 6.37 -8.59
CA LEU A 102 -10.99 7.63 -7.96
C LEU A 102 -12.05 8.02 -6.93
N GLY A 103 -11.64 8.19 -5.67
CA GLY A 103 -12.54 8.55 -4.57
C GLY A 103 -13.56 7.46 -4.21
N GLY A 104 -14.67 7.88 -3.60
CA GLY A 104 -15.72 6.99 -3.07
C GLY A 104 -15.72 6.91 -1.54
N SER A 105 -16.72 6.19 -1.00
CA SER A 105 -16.80 5.91 0.44
C SER A 105 -15.95 4.69 0.80
N ALA A 106 -15.55 4.58 2.07
CA ALA A 106 -14.90 3.39 2.64
C ALA A 106 -15.84 2.17 2.78
N ARG A 107 -16.95 2.16 2.04
CA ARG A 107 -17.91 1.06 1.95
C ARG A 107 -17.58 0.24 0.72
#